data_AF-A0A4Q5QZA6-F1
#
_entry.id   AF-A0A4Q5QZA6-F1
#
_cell.length_a   1.000
_cell.length_b   1.000
_cell.length_c   1.000
_cell.angle_alpha   90.00
_cell.angle_beta   90.00
_cell.angle_gamma   90.00
#
_symmetry.space_group_name_H-M   'P 1'
#
loop_
_entity.id
_entity.type
_entity.pdbx_description
1 polymer ?
#
loop_
_entity_poly.entity_id
_entity_poly.type
_entity_poly.pdbx_seq_one_letter_code
_entity_poly.pdbx_strand_id
1 'polypeptide(L)'
;MKCLAVVEANPAFGSEEVASLLFNYEREFQFGERLLLAQHLRVLFYLHFGAIVYHLGQVTAARGLAAPRYLCFTGRGSLYLRLLCPSNLRPLEQVASLILSKVMGTPAPANFKIVLADDPKQTTANGGVLATGVDAESTAEVPPIVQPIGTGTDDAAENRPLYPGDITEEVKNAVIANVEQCLTLLLTDADLVAALHNLGIKNPPGLVLRELTAALADSFNLGRQRYANTLPAGEPIPETLFFLPLKHALYVLSQVLHGSAH
;
A
#
# COMPACT_ATOMS: atom_id res chain seq x y z
N MET A 1 -1.55 28.79 12.19
CA MET A 1 -2.78 28.74 11.36
C MET A 1 -2.69 29.56 10.06
N LYS A 2 -2.16 30.80 10.04
CA LYS A 2 -2.05 31.59 8.79
C LYS A 2 -1.24 30.91 7.66
N CYS A 3 -0.19 30.16 7.99
CA CYS A 3 0.61 29.44 6.98
C CYS A 3 -0.16 28.31 6.29
N LEU A 4 -1.08 27.63 6.99
CA LEU A 4 -1.89 26.55 6.40
C LEU A 4 -2.89 27.10 5.38
N ALA A 5 -3.53 28.24 5.67
CA ALA A 5 -4.42 28.91 4.73
C ALA A 5 -3.70 29.36 3.43
N VAL A 6 -2.42 29.75 3.54
CA VAL A 6 -1.59 30.09 2.37
C VAL A 6 -1.21 28.86 1.55
N VAL A 7 -0.97 27.73 2.23
CA VAL A 7 -0.66 26.45 1.59
C VAL A 7 -1.90 25.86 0.90
N GLU A 8 -3.06 25.87 1.55
CA GLU A 8 -4.33 25.42 0.97
C GLU A 8 -4.77 26.26 -0.23
N ALA A 9 -4.48 27.57 -0.22
CA ALA A 9 -4.80 28.47 -1.33
C ALA A 9 -3.81 28.39 -2.49
N ASN A 10 -2.69 27.67 -2.35
CA ASN A 10 -1.67 27.57 -3.39
C ASN A 10 -1.85 26.28 -4.20
N PRO A 11 -2.27 26.37 -5.48
CA PRO A 11 -2.50 25.20 -6.33
C PRO A 11 -1.22 24.40 -6.63
N ALA A 12 -0.03 24.95 -6.34
CA ALA A 12 1.24 24.24 -6.45
C ALA A 12 1.51 23.28 -5.27
N PHE A 13 0.74 23.36 -4.18
CA PHE A 13 0.83 22.43 -3.06
C PHE A 13 -0.27 21.37 -3.19
N GLY A 14 0.10 20.19 -3.68
CA GLY A 14 -0.77 19.02 -3.65
C GLY A 14 -0.93 18.46 -2.24
N SER A 15 -1.87 17.55 -2.07
CA SER A 15 -2.15 16.90 -0.77
C SER A 15 -0.93 16.17 -0.20
N GLU A 16 -0.03 15.67 -1.06
CA GLU A 16 1.22 15.04 -0.65
C GLU A 16 2.19 16.06 -0.02
N GLU A 17 2.36 17.23 -0.64
CA GLU A 17 3.20 18.31 -0.12
C GLU A 17 2.65 18.86 1.19
N VAL A 18 1.31 19.01 1.29
CA VAL A 18 0.65 19.43 2.53
C VAL A 18 0.87 18.41 3.65
N ALA A 19 0.63 17.13 3.39
CA ALA A 19 0.85 16.08 4.39
C ALA A 19 2.32 16.04 4.83
N SER A 20 3.24 16.17 3.89
CA SER A 20 4.68 16.23 4.17
C SER A 20 5.06 17.41 5.04
N LEU A 21 4.51 18.59 4.74
CA LEU A 21 4.69 19.77 5.57
C LEU A 21 4.18 19.53 6.99
N LEU A 22 2.97 18.99 7.12
CA LEU A 22 2.37 18.70 8.43
C LEU A 22 3.23 17.74 9.27
N PHE A 23 3.76 16.67 8.67
CA PHE A 23 4.66 15.74 9.34
C PHE A 23 6.04 16.34 9.65
N ASN A 24 6.57 17.21 8.77
CA ASN A 24 7.85 17.88 9.01
C ASN A 24 7.79 18.84 10.21
N TYR A 25 6.61 19.39 10.50
CA TYR A 25 6.34 20.28 11.62
C TYR A 25 5.43 19.59 12.67
N GLU A 26 5.73 18.33 12.98
CA GLU A 26 4.94 17.52 13.93
C GLU A 26 4.87 18.15 15.32
N ARG A 27 5.92 18.86 15.77
CA ARG A 27 5.93 19.54 17.09
C ARG A 27 4.90 20.67 17.16
N GLU A 28 4.66 21.35 16.05
CA GLU A 28 3.79 22.51 15.95
C GLU A 28 2.35 22.12 15.63
N PHE A 29 2.16 21.12 14.77
CA PHE A 29 0.83 20.72 14.30
C PHE A 29 0.26 19.49 14.99
N GLN A 30 1.11 18.68 15.63
CA GLN A 30 0.73 17.41 16.27
C GLN A 30 -0.11 16.55 15.32
N PHE A 31 0.28 16.52 14.05
CA PHE A 31 -0.55 15.94 12.99
C PHE A 31 -0.68 14.43 13.14
N GLY A 32 0.43 13.75 13.45
CA GLY A 32 0.46 12.34 13.80
C GLY A 32 -0.40 12.02 15.02
N GLU A 33 -0.33 12.84 16.08
CA GLU A 33 -1.20 12.67 17.27
C GLU A 33 -2.69 12.80 16.90
N ARG A 34 -3.06 13.77 16.07
CA ARG A 34 -4.43 13.93 15.59
C ARG A 34 -4.91 12.74 14.77
N LEU A 35 -4.05 12.20 13.91
CA LEU A 35 -4.34 10.97 13.15
C LEU A 35 -4.51 9.75 14.08
N LEU A 36 -3.69 9.65 15.13
CA LEU A 36 -3.81 8.59 16.14
C LEU A 36 -5.12 8.67 16.92
N LEU A 37 -5.58 9.89 17.24
CA LEU A 37 -6.84 10.16 17.92
C LEU A 37 -8.06 9.94 17.01
N ALA A 38 -7.91 10.10 15.70
CA ALA A 38 -8.93 9.79 14.69
C ALA A 38 -9.08 8.27 14.48
N GLN A 39 -9.55 7.56 15.52
CA GLN A 39 -9.64 6.09 15.53
C GLN A 39 -10.47 5.52 14.37
N HIS A 40 -11.49 6.25 13.91
CA HIS A 40 -12.34 5.88 12.77
C HIS A 40 -11.55 5.80 11.45
N LEU A 41 -10.43 6.52 11.31
CA LEU A 41 -9.60 6.49 10.10
C LEU A 41 -8.51 5.41 10.13
N ARG A 42 -8.30 4.72 11.26
CA ARG A 42 -7.25 3.70 11.39
C ARG A 42 -7.40 2.56 10.39
N VAL A 43 -8.63 2.25 10.01
CA VAL A 43 -8.93 1.23 8.99
C VAL A 43 -8.27 1.56 7.65
N LEU A 44 -8.14 2.84 7.30
CA LEU A 44 -7.52 3.25 6.03
C LEU A 44 -6.06 2.82 5.97
N PHE A 45 -5.32 3.03 7.06
CA PHE A 45 -3.92 2.61 7.15
C PHE A 45 -3.78 1.09 7.12
N TYR A 46 -4.68 0.37 7.80
CA TYR A 46 -4.71 -1.09 7.77
C TYR A 46 -4.99 -1.62 6.36
N LEU A 47 -5.98 -1.07 5.66
CA LEU A 47 -6.32 -1.47 4.30
C LEU A 47 -5.16 -1.21 3.34
N HIS A 48 -4.54 -0.04 3.44
CA HIS A 48 -3.39 0.30 2.62
C HIS A 48 -2.20 -0.65 2.87
N PHE A 49 -1.86 -0.88 4.14
CA PHE A 49 -0.82 -1.84 4.52
C PHE A 49 -1.14 -3.26 4.06
N GLY A 50 -2.38 -3.71 4.31
CA GLY A 50 -2.85 -5.04 3.95
C GLY A 50 -2.81 -5.27 2.44
N ALA A 51 -3.20 -4.27 1.64
CA ALA A 51 -3.12 -4.33 0.18
C ALA A 51 -1.66 -4.46 -0.31
N ILE A 52 -0.72 -3.74 0.31
CA ILE A 52 0.72 -3.88 -0.01
C ILE A 52 1.19 -5.30 0.29
N VAL A 53 0.90 -5.84 1.48
CA VAL A 53 1.34 -7.19 1.87
C VAL A 53 0.67 -8.27 1.03
N TYR A 54 -0.61 -8.11 0.72
CA TYR A 54 -1.37 -9.01 -0.15
C TYR A 54 -0.74 -9.10 -1.53
N HIS A 55 -0.53 -7.95 -2.18
CA HIS A 55 0.04 -7.92 -3.52
C HIS A 55 1.49 -8.39 -3.54
N LEU A 56 2.28 -8.07 -2.49
CA LEU A 56 3.62 -8.64 -2.31
C LEU A 56 3.57 -10.16 -2.24
N GLY A 57 2.62 -10.73 -1.50
CA GLY A 57 2.39 -12.18 -1.42
C GLY A 57 2.13 -12.78 -2.79
N GLN A 58 1.24 -12.17 -3.60
CA GLN A 58 0.94 -12.63 -4.96
C GLN A 58 2.20 -12.63 -5.84
N VAL A 59 2.92 -11.51 -5.86
CA VAL A 59 4.16 -11.37 -6.65
C VAL A 59 5.24 -12.35 -6.21
N THR A 60 5.32 -12.64 -4.90
CA THR A 60 6.28 -13.61 -4.35
C THR A 60 5.91 -15.03 -4.76
N ALA A 61 4.63 -15.40 -4.64
CA ALA A 61 4.09 -16.71 -5.00
C ALA A 61 4.21 -17.00 -6.50
N ALA A 62 3.86 -16.04 -7.36
CA ALA A 62 3.96 -16.17 -8.83
C ALA A 62 5.40 -16.42 -9.30
N ARG A 63 6.40 -16.10 -8.46
CA ARG A 63 7.82 -16.38 -8.73
C ARG A 63 8.34 -17.68 -8.11
N GLY A 64 7.50 -18.43 -7.41
CA GLY A 64 7.92 -19.61 -6.67
C GLY A 64 8.92 -19.29 -5.54
N LEU A 65 8.92 -18.05 -5.04
CA LEU A 65 9.78 -17.65 -3.92
C LEU A 65 9.13 -18.02 -2.59
N ALA A 66 9.96 -18.32 -1.58
CA ALA A 66 9.50 -18.51 -0.22
C ALA A 66 9.02 -17.18 0.38
N ALA A 67 8.07 -17.26 1.32
CA ALA A 67 7.59 -16.09 2.04
C ALA A 67 8.76 -15.34 2.72
N PRO A 68 8.81 -14.01 2.59
CA PRO A 68 9.95 -13.23 3.08
C PRO A 68 10.05 -13.31 4.61
N ARG A 69 11.26 -13.38 5.13
CA ARG A 69 11.51 -13.28 6.59
C ARG A 69 11.47 -11.84 7.10
N TYR A 70 11.85 -10.88 6.27
CA TYR A 70 11.93 -9.47 6.64
C TYR A 70 11.15 -8.61 5.66
N LEU A 71 10.35 -7.70 6.19
CA LEU A 71 9.69 -6.64 5.43
C LEU A 71 10.24 -5.30 5.90
N CYS A 72 11.04 -4.66 5.05
CA CYS A 72 11.71 -3.41 5.39
C CYS A 72 10.93 -2.21 4.87
N PHE A 73 10.57 -1.28 5.76
CA PHE A 73 9.98 0.00 5.40
C PHE A 73 10.98 1.12 5.66
N THR A 74 10.96 2.12 4.77
CA THR A 74 11.84 3.28 4.87
C THR A 74 11.04 4.57 4.60
N GLY A 75 11.58 5.71 5.02
CA GLY A 75 10.99 7.03 4.77
C GLY A 75 9.56 7.16 5.31
N ARG A 76 8.65 7.68 4.48
CA ARG A 76 7.23 7.87 4.88
C ARG A 76 6.50 6.55 5.14
N GLY A 77 6.97 5.44 4.56
CA GLY A 77 6.48 4.10 4.87
C GLY A 77 6.62 3.79 6.36
N SER A 78 7.77 4.11 6.95
CA SER A 78 8.01 3.93 8.38
C SER A 78 7.12 4.83 9.25
N LEU A 79 6.81 6.05 8.80
CA LEU A 79 5.99 7.01 9.55
C LEU A 79 4.55 6.51 9.71
N TYR A 80 3.89 6.05 8.63
CA TYR A 80 2.49 5.63 8.76
C TYR A 80 2.33 4.29 9.50
N LEU A 81 3.32 3.39 9.45
CA LEU A 81 3.29 2.17 10.28
C LEU A 81 3.39 2.49 11.77
N ARG A 82 4.13 3.53 12.14
CA ARG A 82 4.14 4.06 13.52
C ARG A 82 2.78 4.66 13.91
N LEU A 83 1.96 5.15 12.97
CA LEU A 83 0.58 5.56 13.26
C LEU A 83 -0.35 4.37 13.53
N LEU A 84 -0.13 3.22 12.89
CA LEU A 84 -0.90 2.00 13.18
C LEU A 84 -0.49 1.35 14.50
N CYS A 85 0.81 1.33 14.79
CA CYS A 85 1.40 0.59 15.90
C CYS A 85 2.57 1.39 16.50
N PRO A 86 2.30 2.46 17.27
CA PRO A 86 3.34 3.40 17.71
C PRO A 86 4.37 2.80 18.66
N SER A 87 3.97 1.82 19.49
CA SER A 87 4.82 1.26 20.55
C SER A 87 5.39 -0.12 20.22
N ASN A 88 4.73 -0.91 19.39
CA ASN A 88 5.09 -2.31 19.16
C ASN A 88 4.54 -2.79 17.81
N LEU A 89 5.42 -3.26 16.93
CA LEU A 89 5.05 -3.75 15.60
C LEU A 89 4.49 -5.17 15.60
N ARG A 90 4.58 -5.92 16.71
CA ARG A 90 4.12 -7.33 16.76
C ARG A 90 2.69 -7.56 16.24
N PRO A 91 1.68 -6.73 16.56
CA PRO A 91 0.34 -6.90 16.00
C PRO A 91 0.33 -6.78 14.47
N LEU A 92 1.13 -5.85 13.93
CA LEU A 92 1.27 -5.64 12.49
C LEU A 92 2.05 -6.79 11.82
N GLU A 93 3.09 -7.30 12.48
CA GLU A 93 3.84 -8.50 12.05
C GLU A 93 2.91 -9.72 11.96
N GLN A 94 2.01 -9.88 12.93
CA GLN A 94 1.01 -10.95 12.94
C GLN A 94 0.03 -10.81 11.77
N VAL A 95 -0.50 -9.61 11.53
CA VAL A 95 -1.36 -9.32 10.36
C VAL A 95 -0.63 -9.66 9.06
N ALA A 96 0.59 -9.18 8.87
CA ALA A 96 1.35 -9.45 7.65
C ALA A 96 1.63 -10.95 7.45
N SER A 97 1.99 -11.66 8.53
CA SER A 97 2.22 -13.10 8.47
C SER A 97 0.96 -13.87 8.08
N LEU A 98 -0.21 -13.48 8.60
CA LEU A 98 -1.50 -14.07 8.23
C LEU A 98 -1.82 -13.82 6.76
N ILE A 99 -1.69 -12.58 6.29
CA ILE A 99 -1.93 -12.22 4.89
C ILE A 99 -1.01 -13.02 3.96
N LEU A 100 0.30 -13.01 4.21
CA LEU A 100 1.28 -13.76 3.42
C LEU A 100 0.94 -15.25 3.40
N SER A 101 0.58 -15.83 4.55
CA SER A 101 0.27 -17.26 4.64
C SER A 101 -0.96 -17.65 3.83
N LYS A 102 -2.00 -16.80 3.85
CA LYS A 102 -3.26 -17.04 3.15
C LYS A 102 -3.09 -16.85 1.64
N VAL A 103 -2.34 -15.83 1.21
CA VAL A 103 -2.10 -15.52 -0.22
C VAL A 103 -1.15 -16.52 -0.86
N MET A 104 -0.06 -16.89 -0.16
CA MET A 104 0.96 -17.78 -0.70
C MET A 104 0.65 -19.27 -0.52
N GLY A 105 -0.44 -19.61 0.19
CA GLY A 105 -0.81 -21.00 0.51
C GLY A 105 0.21 -21.76 1.37
N THR A 106 1.22 -21.08 1.90
CA THR A 106 2.32 -21.64 2.70
C THR A 106 2.56 -20.76 3.93
N PRO A 107 2.89 -21.34 5.10
CA PRO A 107 3.04 -20.55 6.31
C PRO A 107 4.21 -19.57 6.20
N ALA A 108 3.97 -18.32 6.62
CA ALA A 108 5.04 -17.33 6.77
C ALA A 108 6.08 -17.81 7.80
N PRO A 109 7.36 -17.40 7.69
CA PRO A 109 8.40 -17.81 8.62
C PRO A 109 8.06 -17.43 10.07
N ALA A 110 8.30 -18.34 11.02
CA ALA A 110 8.01 -18.10 12.45
C ALA A 110 8.77 -16.88 13.04
N ASN A 111 9.87 -16.48 12.40
CA ASN A 111 10.70 -15.34 12.75
C ASN A 111 10.50 -14.16 11.79
N PHE A 112 9.33 -14.04 11.16
CA PHE A 112 8.94 -12.89 10.35
C PHE A 112 9.07 -11.58 11.15
N LYS A 113 9.65 -10.55 10.52
CA LYS A 113 9.87 -9.25 11.14
C LYS A 113 9.63 -8.08 10.20
N ILE A 114 9.02 -7.03 10.75
CA ILE A 114 8.95 -5.72 10.09
C ILE A 114 10.11 -4.88 10.61
N VAL A 115 10.96 -4.42 9.70
CA VAL A 115 12.11 -3.57 10.02
C VAL A 115 11.82 -2.16 9.54
N LEU A 116 11.83 -1.20 10.44
CA LEU A 116 11.73 0.21 10.09
C LEU A 116 13.15 0.78 10.02
N ALA A 117 13.59 1.19 8.83
CA ALA A 117 14.84 1.93 8.71
C ALA A 117 14.56 3.41 8.99
N ASP A 118 15.31 3.98 9.92
CA ASP A 118 15.16 5.39 10.31
C ASP A 118 15.83 6.34 9.31
N ASP A 119 16.71 5.84 8.43
CA ASP A 119 17.41 6.66 7.43
C ASP A 119 17.35 6.07 6.00
N PRO A 120 16.33 6.45 5.20
CA PRO A 120 16.16 5.98 3.81
C PRO A 120 17.32 6.39 2.88
N LYS A 121 18.02 7.50 3.20
CA LYS A 121 19.15 7.99 2.39
C LYS A 121 20.41 7.16 2.63
N GLN A 122 20.71 6.81 3.89
CA GLN A 122 21.86 5.96 4.20
C GLN A 122 21.66 4.50 3.77
N THR A 123 20.44 3.95 3.91
CA THR A 123 20.18 2.54 3.54
C THR A 123 20.32 2.31 2.03
N THR A 124 19.79 3.23 1.21
CA THR A 124 19.92 3.18 -0.26
C THR A 124 21.36 3.44 -0.72
N ALA A 125 22.06 4.40 -0.10
CA ALA A 125 23.45 4.70 -0.41
C ALA A 125 24.41 3.56 -0.01
N ASN A 126 24.21 2.97 1.18
CA ASN A 126 25.00 1.82 1.64
C ASN A 126 24.70 0.57 0.80
N GLY A 127 23.47 0.37 0.33
CA GLY A 127 23.14 -0.68 -0.63
C GLY A 127 23.89 -0.51 -1.95
N GLY A 128 24.00 0.72 -2.45
CA GLY A 128 24.80 1.04 -3.63
C GLY A 128 26.31 0.83 -3.43
N VAL A 129 26.85 1.21 -2.27
CA VAL A 129 28.28 1.03 -1.92
C VAL A 129 28.63 -0.44 -1.66
N LEU A 130 27.74 -1.22 -1.06
CA LEU A 130 27.92 -2.65 -0.88
C LEU A 130 27.81 -3.39 -2.23
N ALA A 131 26.93 -2.96 -3.13
CA ALA A 131 26.85 -3.49 -4.50
C ALA A 131 28.09 -3.17 -5.35
N THR A 132 28.78 -2.04 -5.09
CA THR A 132 30.05 -1.69 -5.76
C THR A 132 31.29 -2.24 -5.04
N GLY A 133 31.16 -2.63 -3.78
CA GLY A 133 32.20 -3.26 -2.96
C GLY A 133 32.22 -4.79 -3.05
N VAL A 134 31.30 -5.40 -3.80
CA VAL A 134 31.46 -6.79 -4.22
C VAL A 134 32.45 -6.80 -5.38
N ASP A 135 33.50 -7.61 -5.27
CA ASP A 135 34.60 -7.72 -6.23
C ASP A 135 34.07 -7.74 -7.68
N ALA A 136 34.84 -7.23 -8.65
CA ALA A 136 34.48 -7.23 -10.07
C ALA A 136 34.17 -8.63 -10.67
N GLU A 137 34.36 -9.70 -9.89
CA GLU A 137 33.99 -11.09 -10.18
C GLU A 137 32.68 -11.56 -9.51
N SER A 138 32.07 -10.74 -8.66
CA SER A 138 30.76 -11.02 -8.08
C SER A 138 29.68 -10.83 -9.14
N THR A 139 29.24 -11.96 -9.68
CA THR A 139 28.00 -12.12 -10.45
C THR A 139 26.77 -11.94 -9.54
N ALA A 140 26.69 -10.86 -8.77
CA ALA A 140 25.47 -10.50 -8.08
C ALA A 140 24.45 -10.22 -9.18
N GLU A 141 23.62 -11.22 -9.50
CA GLU A 141 22.56 -11.10 -10.49
C GLU A 141 21.76 -9.85 -10.17
N VAL A 142 21.73 -8.93 -11.13
CA VAL A 142 20.84 -7.77 -11.04
C VAL A 142 19.43 -8.35 -10.87
N PRO A 143 18.74 -8.08 -9.75
CA PRO A 143 17.44 -8.69 -9.51
C PRO A 143 16.50 -8.31 -10.65
N PRO A 144 15.75 -9.27 -11.21
CA PRO A 144 14.90 -9.02 -12.36
C PRO A 144 13.85 -7.95 -12.04
N ILE A 145 13.68 -6.99 -12.94
CA ILE A 145 12.64 -5.97 -12.81
C ILE A 145 11.27 -6.66 -12.84
N VAL A 146 10.43 -6.32 -11.85
CA VAL A 146 9.08 -6.86 -11.69
C VAL A 146 8.08 -5.81 -12.12
N GLN A 147 7.20 -6.15 -13.04
CA GLN A 147 6.13 -5.29 -13.53
C GLN A 147 4.81 -6.09 -13.57
N PRO A 148 4.22 -6.39 -12.40
CA PRO A 148 2.99 -7.16 -12.35
C PRO A 148 1.82 -6.25 -12.77
N ILE A 149 0.96 -6.73 -13.67
CA ILE A 149 -0.22 -5.98 -14.13
C ILE A 149 -1.16 -5.71 -12.96
N GLY A 150 -1.34 -6.67 -12.05
CA GLY A 150 -2.22 -6.55 -10.88
C GLY A 150 -3.51 -7.35 -10.97
N THR A 151 -3.65 -8.26 -11.94
CA THR A 151 -4.82 -9.14 -12.10
C THR A 151 -4.86 -10.27 -11.09
N GLY A 152 -3.72 -10.58 -10.45
CA GLY A 152 -3.62 -11.63 -9.44
C GLY A 152 -3.57 -13.05 -10.02
N THR A 153 -3.34 -13.17 -11.34
CA THR A 153 -3.15 -14.46 -12.01
C THR A 153 -1.70 -14.93 -11.91
N ASP A 154 -1.50 -16.25 -11.90
CA ASP A 154 -0.16 -16.88 -11.93
C ASP A 154 0.37 -17.04 -13.38
N ASP A 155 -0.20 -16.32 -14.35
CA ASP A 155 0.21 -16.38 -15.75
C ASP A 155 1.53 -15.63 -15.97
N ALA A 156 2.43 -16.17 -16.80
CA ALA A 156 3.63 -15.47 -17.24
C ALA A 156 3.31 -14.13 -17.93
N ALA A 157 2.12 -14.00 -18.54
CA ALA A 157 1.63 -12.75 -19.12
C ALA A 157 1.33 -11.64 -18.08
N GLU A 158 1.25 -11.98 -16.79
CA GLU A 158 1.01 -11.04 -15.68
C GLU A 158 2.22 -10.13 -15.42
N ASN A 159 3.44 -10.58 -15.76
CA ASN A 159 4.67 -9.83 -15.47
C ASN A 159 5.30 -9.25 -16.74
N ARG A 160 4.81 -8.09 -17.17
CA ARG A 160 5.29 -7.37 -18.36
C ARG A 160 5.05 -5.86 -18.24
N PRO A 161 5.79 -5.03 -19.00
CA PRO A 161 5.40 -3.63 -19.18
C PRO A 161 3.97 -3.55 -19.72
N LEU A 162 3.16 -2.67 -19.11
CA LEU A 162 1.80 -2.40 -19.52
C LEU A 162 1.70 -0.98 -20.06
N TYR A 163 1.08 -0.80 -21.22
CA TYR A 163 0.87 0.52 -21.82
C TYR A 163 -0.60 0.97 -21.65
N PRO A 164 -0.91 2.27 -21.74
CA PRO A 164 -2.29 2.75 -21.62
C PRO A 164 -3.28 2.07 -22.59
N GLY A 165 -2.82 1.72 -23.79
CA GLY A 165 -3.63 1.00 -24.79
C GLY A 165 -3.91 -0.47 -24.43
N ASP A 166 -3.16 -1.07 -23.52
CA ASP A 166 -3.34 -2.46 -23.07
C ASP A 166 -4.44 -2.59 -22.01
N ILE A 167 -4.95 -1.48 -21.46
CA ILE A 167 -5.98 -1.49 -20.41
C ILE A 167 -7.35 -1.73 -21.02
N THR A 168 -7.64 -2.98 -21.38
CA THR A 168 -8.97 -3.41 -21.83
C THR A 168 -9.97 -3.49 -20.67
N GLU A 169 -11.25 -3.64 -20.96
CA GLU A 169 -12.26 -3.85 -19.92
C GLU A 169 -12.08 -5.21 -19.21
N GLU A 170 -11.53 -6.22 -19.89
CA GLU A 170 -11.17 -7.51 -19.28
C GLU A 170 -10.06 -7.33 -18.24
N VAL A 171 -8.99 -6.59 -18.58
CA VAL A 171 -7.91 -6.28 -17.63
C VAL A 171 -8.44 -5.52 -16.43
N LYS A 172 -9.27 -4.50 -16.68
CA LYS A 172 -9.92 -3.73 -15.61
C LYS A 172 -10.75 -4.63 -14.69
N ASN A 173 -11.62 -5.48 -15.25
CA ASN A 173 -12.49 -6.35 -14.46
C ASN A 173 -11.67 -7.36 -13.64
N ALA A 174 -10.59 -7.91 -14.21
CA ALA A 174 -9.69 -8.81 -13.49
C ALA A 174 -8.96 -8.10 -12.33
N VAL A 175 -8.46 -6.88 -12.55
CA VAL A 175 -7.84 -6.07 -11.49
C VAL A 175 -8.84 -5.74 -10.38
N ILE A 176 -10.06 -5.32 -10.72
CA ILE A 176 -11.10 -5.04 -9.73
C ILE A 176 -11.44 -6.30 -8.93
N ALA A 177 -11.63 -7.44 -9.59
CA ALA A 177 -11.90 -8.71 -8.91
C ALA A 177 -10.77 -9.10 -7.94
N ASN A 178 -9.51 -8.88 -8.32
CA ASN A 178 -8.37 -9.13 -7.44
C ASN A 178 -8.37 -8.20 -6.21
N VAL A 179 -8.71 -6.93 -6.39
CA VAL A 179 -8.86 -6.00 -5.27
C VAL A 179 -10.04 -6.38 -4.38
N GLU A 180 -11.17 -6.84 -4.93
CA GLU A 180 -12.30 -7.35 -4.15
C GLU A 180 -11.93 -8.58 -3.32
N GLN A 181 -11.12 -9.50 -3.87
CA GLN A 181 -10.58 -10.64 -3.12
C GLN A 181 -9.69 -10.18 -1.96
N CYS A 182 -8.80 -9.22 -2.21
CA CYS A 182 -7.98 -8.60 -1.18
C CYS A 182 -8.85 -7.98 -0.07
N LEU A 183 -9.84 -7.15 -0.43
CA LEU A 183 -10.72 -6.50 0.55
C LEU A 183 -11.54 -7.49 1.34
N THR A 184 -12.06 -8.53 0.67
CA THR A 184 -12.79 -9.62 1.32
C THR A 184 -11.90 -10.33 2.32
N LEU A 185 -10.69 -10.76 1.93
CA LEU A 185 -9.73 -11.37 2.85
C LEU A 185 -9.47 -10.47 4.07
N LEU A 186 -9.14 -9.20 3.84
CA LEU A 186 -8.76 -8.26 4.90
C LEU A 186 -9.90 -7.92 5.87
N LEU A 187 -11.16 -8.03 5.44
CA LEU A 187 -12.32 -7.56 6.21
C LEU A 187 -13.25 -8.68 6.68
N THR A 188 -13.14 -9.90 6.16
CA THR A 188 -14.05 -11.01 6.49
C THR A 188 -13.36 -12.27 6.98
N ASP A 189 -12.06 -12.47 6.76
CA ASP A 189 -11.35 -13.61 7.33
C ASP A 189 -11.29 -13.52 8.86
N ALA A 190 -11.63 -14.61 9.54
CA ALA A 190 -11.79 -14.63 10.99
C ALA A 190 -10.51 -14.25 11.76
N ASP A 191 -9.35 -14.71 11.28
CA ASP A 191 -8.07 -14.46 11.95
C ASP A 191 -7.67 -12.99 11.79
N LEU A 192 -7.90 -12.42 10.60
CA LEU A 192 -7.64 -11.02 10.30
C LEU A 192 -8.61 -10.07 11.00
N VAL A 193 -9.90 -10.43 11.08
CA VAL A 193 -10.90 -9.68 11.85
C VAL A 193 -10.56 -9.67 13.34
N ALA A 194 -10.09 -10.80 13.90
CA ALA A 194 -9.60 -10.83 15.27
C ALA A 194 -8.36 -9.92 15.46
N ALA A 195 -7.43 -9.91 14.49
CA ALA A 195 -6.26 -9.06 14.53
C ALA A 195 -6.60 -7.56 14.43
N LEU A 196 -7.63 -7.19 13.66
CA LEU A 196 -8.15 -5.81 13.59
C LEU A 196 -8.57 -5.27 14.96
N HIS A 197 -9.22 -6.10 15.77
CA HIS A 197 -9.61 -5.73 17.13
C HIS A 197 -8.38 -5.40 18.00
N ASN A 198 -7.29 -6.18 17.85
CA ASN A 198 -6.03 -5.93 18.56
C ASN A 198 -5.33 -4.63 18.11
N LEU A 199 -5.61 -4.16 16.89
CA LEU A 199 -5.15 -2.87 16.37
C LEU A 199 -6.05 -1.69 16.82
N GLY A 200 -7.11 -1.96 17.57
CA GLY A 200 -8.07 -0.94 18.02
C GLY A 200 -8.88 -0.35 16.87
N ILE A 201 -9.03 -1.08 15.76
CA ILE A 201 -9.84 -0.67 14.62
C ILE A 201 -11.28 -1.09 14.89
N LYS A 202 -12.18 -0.10 14.92
CA LYS A 202 -13.61 -0.30 15.17
C LYS A 202 -14.39 0.35 14.04
N ASN A 203 -14.95 -0.46 13.15
CA ASN A 203 -15.83 0.02 12.09
C ASN A 203 -17.17 -0.70 12.16
N PRO A 204 -18.25 -0.06 11.69
CA PRO A 204 -19.53 -0.74 11.53
C PRO A 204 -19.37 -1.98 10.64
N PRO A 205 -19.91 -3.15 11.04
CA PRO A 205 -19.82 -4.38 10.26
C PRO A 205 -20.33 -4.18 8.84
N GLY A 206 -19.56 -4.63 7.85
CA GLY A 206 -19.93 -4.58 6.43
C GLY A 206 -19.90 -3.19 5.77
N LEU A 207 -19.89 -2.09 6.53
CA LEU A 207 -19.84 -0.73 5.97
C LEU A 207 -18.59 -0.55 5.09
N VAL A 208 -17.42 -0.81 5.66
CA VAL A 208 -16.13 -0.56 4.98
C VAL A 208 -16.04 -1.33 3.66
N LEU A 209 -16.40 -2.61 3.66
CA LEU A 209 -16.37 -3.44 2.45
C LEU A 209 -17.35 -2.90 1.40
N ARG A 210 -18.59 -2.59 1.81
CA ARG A 210 -19.62 -2.06 0.92
C ARG A 210 -19.18 -0.76 0.24
N GLU A 211 -18.74 0.22 1.03
CA GLU A 211 -18.35 1.53 0.51
C GLU A 211 -17.14 1.44 -0.43
N LEU A 212 -16.16 0.59 -0.11
CA LEU A 212 -14.99 0.39 -0.98
C LEU A 212 -15.39 -0.28 -2.29
N THR A 213 -16.11 -1.41 -2.24
CA THR A 213 -16.56 -2.15 -3.42
C THR A 213 -17.36 -1.26 -4.36
N ALA A 214 -18.24 -0.41 -3.82
CA ALA A 214 -19.01 0.55 -4.62
C ALA A 214 -18.15 1.59 -5.36
N ALA A 215 -16.98 1.93 -4.84
CA ALA A 215 -16.10 2.96 -5.39
C ALA A 215 -14.94 2.42 -6.27
N LEU A 216 -14.72 1.10 -6.35
CA LEU A 216 -13.56 0.52 -7.04
C LEU A 216 -13.52 0.85 -8.53
N ALA A 217 -14.65 0.71 -9.23
CA ALA A 217 -14.73 0.91 -10.68
C ALA A 217 -14.44 2.36 -11.06
N ASP A 218 -15.03 3.32 -10.34
CA ASP A 218 -14.79 4.75 -10.54
C ASP A 218 -13.35 5.12 -10.22
N SER A 219 -12.80 4.59 -9.12
CA SER A 219 -11.39 4.79 -8.76
C SER A 219 -10.44 4.30 -9.85
N PHE A 220 -10.71 3.11 -10.41
CA PHE A 220 -9.91 2.58 -11.50
C PHE A 220 -9.99 3.48 -12.74
N ASN A 221 -11.19 3.91 -13.14
CA ASN A 221 -11.40 4.75 -14.31
C ASN A 221 -10.68 6.11 -14.17
N LEU A 222 -10.70 6.72 -12.99
CA LEU A 222 -9.97 7.96 -12.69
C LEU A 222 -8.45 7.77 -12.87
N GLY A 223 -7.89 6.67 -12.35
CA GLY A 223 -6.47 6.35 -12.53
C GLY A 223 -6.12 6.07 -13.99
N ARG A 224 -6.96 5.31 -14.71
CA ARG A 224 -6.79 5.05 -16.15
C ARG A 224 -6.78 6.34 -16.96
N GLN A 225 -7.74 7.23 -16.71
CA GLN A 225 -7.84 8.51 -17.41
C GLN A 225 -6.64 9.42 -17.10
N ARG A 226 -6.15 9.43 -15.86
CA ARG A 226 -4.92 10.15 -15.51
C ARG A 226 -3.75 9.68 -16.37
N TYR A 227 -3.57 8.38 -16.55
CA TYR A 227 -2.50 7.86 -17.41
C TYR A 227 -2.70 8.23 -18.88
N ALA A 228 -3.92 8.11 -19.40
CA ALA A 228 -4.22 8.53 -20.76
C ALA A 228 -3.91 10.01 -21.04
N ASN A 229 -4.02 10.88 -20.02
CA ASN A 229 -3.81 12.32 -20.17
C ASN A 229 -2.38 12.78 -19.87
N THR A 230 -1.64 12.07 -19.03
CA THR A 230 -0.35 12.55 -18.48
C THR A 230 0.85 11.75 -18.95
N LEU A 231 0.65 10.51 -19.40
CA LEU A 231 1.74 9.65 -19.83
C LEU A 231 2.09 9.94 -21.30
N PRO A 232 3.37 10.20 -21.63
CA PRO A 232 3.82 10.34 -23.01
C PRO A 232 3.53 9.09 -23.85
N ALA A 233 3.35 9.29 -25.16
CA ALA A 233 3.10 8.19 -26.08
C ALA A 233 4.29 7.21 -26.11
N GLY A 234 4.01 5.92 -25.91
CA GLY A 234 5.02 4.87 -25.92
C GLY A 234 5.75 4.65 -24.59
N GLU A 235 5.35 5.34 -23.51
CA GLU A 235 5.84 5.02 -22.17
C GLU A 235 4.97 3.94 -21.50
N PRO A 236 5.58 2.99 -20.76
CA PRO A 236 4.83 2.05 -19.96
C PRO A 236 4.29 2.73 -18.69
N ILE A 237 3.20 2.19 -18.16
CA ILE A 237 2.64 2.58 -16.88
C ILE A 237 3.67 2.23 -15.79
N PRO A 238 4.04 3.18 -14.93
CA PRO A 238 5.18 3.02 -14.01
C PRO A 238 4.85 2.17 -12.76
N GLU A 239 3.60 1.75 -12.60
CA GLU A 239 3.11 1.00 -11.44
C GLU A 239 2.15 -0.12 -11.84
N THR A 240 1.93 -1.06 -10.93
CA THR A 240 0.88 -2.07 -11.07
C THR A 240 -0.51 -1.45 -11.05
N LEU A 241 -1.44 -2.02 -11.81
CA LEU A 241 -2.83 -1.58 -11.79
C LEU A 241 -3.57 -1.94 -10.50
N PHE A 242 -3.04 -2.89 -9.71
CA PHE A 242 -3.68 -3.36 -8.48
C PHE A 242 -4.06 -2.23 -7.51
N PHE A 243 -3.26 -1.16 -7.46
CA PHE A 243 -3.54 -0.04 -6.55
C PHE A 243 -4.50 1.01 -7.12
N LEU A 244 -4.81 1.02 -8.42
CA LEU A 244 -5.70 2.01 -9.02
C LEU A 244 -7.11 2.00 -8.42
N PRO A 245 -7.78 0.84 -8.23
CA PRO A 245 -9.09 0.79 -7.58
C PRO A 245 -9.09 1.30 -6.14
N LEU A 246 -7.94 1.31 -5.45
CA LEU A 246 -7.86 1.72 -4.05
C LEU A 246 -7.63 3.22 -3.86
N LYS A 247 -6.97 3.91 -4.81
CA LYS A 247 -6.53 5.30 -4.65
C LYS A 247 -7.67 6.27 -4.31
N HIS A 248 -8.73 6.29 -5.12
CA HIS A 248 -9.89 7.15 -4.87
C HIS A 248 -10.90 6.47 -3.93
N ALA A 249 -11.04 5.14 -3.97
CA ALA A 249 -11.97 4.44 -3.07
C ALA A 249 -11.64 4.65 -1.58
N LEU A 250 -10.36 4.65 -1.20
CA LEU A 250 -9.93 4.97 0.18
C LEU A 250 -10.25 6.41 0.57
N TYR A 251 -10.19 7.35 -0.38
CA TYR A 251 -10.59 8.74 -0.16
C TYR A 251 -12.10 8.85 0.09
N VAL A 252 -12.93 8.22 -0.77
CA VAL A 252 -14.40 8.19 -0.58
C VAL A 252 -14.75 7.58 0.77
N LEU A 253 -14.13 6.45 1.12
CA LEU A 253 -14.32 5.82 2.42
C LEU A 253 -13.96 6.76 3.58
N SER A 254 -12.86 7.52 3.46
CA SER A 254 -12.47 8.48 4.51
C SER A 254 -13.54 9.55 4.76
N GLN A 255 -14.23 10.01 3.71
CA GLN A 255 -15.32 10.98 3.83
C GLN A 255 -16.54 10.37 4.53
N VAL A 256 -16.90 9.14 4.18
CA VAL A 256 -18.02 8.41 4.81
C VAL A 256 -17.74 8.16 6.30
N LEU A 257 -16.53 7.72 6.63
CA LEU A 257 -16.14 7.46 8.02
C LEU A 257 -16.08 8.74 8.85
N HIS A 258 -15.63 9.85 8.27
CA HIS A 258 -15.63 11.15 8.94
C HIS A 258 -17.06 11.66 9.17
N GLY A 259 -17.94 11.57 8.16
CA GLY A 259 -19.34 11.96 8.27
C GLY A 259 -20.15 11.10 9.24
N SER A 260 -19.77 9.84 9.44
CA SER A 260 -20.43 8.92 10.38
C SER A 260 -19.93 9.06 11.83
N ALA A 261 -18.84 9.81 12.06
CA ALA A 261 -18.26 10.03 13.38
C ALA A 261 -18.86 11.23 14.14
N HIS A 262 -19.76 11.97 13.47
CA HIS A 262 -20.49 13.14 13.97
C HIS A 262 -21.99 12.87 13.98
#